data_AF-A0A2S8PJR4-F1
#
_entry.id   AF-A0A2S8PJR4-F1
#
_cell.length_a   1.000
_cell.length_b   1.000
_cell.length_c   1.000
_cell.angle_alpha   90.00
_cell.angle_beta   90.00
_cell.angle_gamma   90.00
#
_symmetry.space_group_name_H-M   'P 1'
#
loop_
_entity.id
_entity.type
_entity.pdbx_description
1 polymer ?
#
loop_
_entity_poly.entity_id
_entity_poly.type
_entity_poly.pdbx_seq_one_letter_code
_entity_poly.pdbx_strand_id
1 'polypeptide(L)'
;MHMADLASSIDFEKLGSDGFVIRTAGSRLVIAGGALRGTLYGVYTFLEDYLGCRWFSSKVSRIPKRSRISLGDIDIEQVPVLEYREPFFFCAFDGDWAARNKSNGNFPELETRHGGKTEYTSLFVHTFDHFIPVKEHFDAHPEYFSEVGGERISEKTQLCLTNPEVLELMIKRVKEYLGQHPETRILSVSQNDWYNPCQCANCRAVDEYEESYSGSLIRFVNQVAEAIESEYPEAAIDTLAYQYTRKPPKYVRPRHNVIVRRRNPRGSTGRATCAPLSGSCCRFPRLCWRPLPCSTE
;
A
#
# COMPACT_ATOMS: atom_id res chain seq x y z
N MET A 1 33.79 -22.24 -9.60
CA MET A 1 32.35 -22.18 -9.30
C MET A 1 31.60 -22.15 -10.63
N HIS A 2 30.82 -23.20 -10.93
CA HIS A 2 30.02 -23.25 -12.15
C HIS A 2 28.78 -22.35 -12.03
N MET A 3 28.23 -21.88 -13.16
CA MET A 3 27.00 -21.07 -13.17
C MET A 3 25.81 -21.78 -12.49
N ALA A 4 25.76 -23.12 -12.57
CA ALA A 4 24.75 -23.92 -11.90
C ALA A 4 24.85 -23.84 -10.37
N ASP A 5 26.07 -23.84 -9.82
CA ASP A 5 26.32 -23.71 -8.38
C ASP A 5 25.96 -22.30 -7.86
N LEU A 6 26.13 -21.28 -8.71
CA LEU A 6 25.77 -19.92 -8.35
C LEU A 6 24.24 -19.74 -8.35
N ALA A 7 23.56 -20.27 -9.37
CA ALA A 7 22.11 -20.21 -9.47
C ALA A 7 21.42 -21.00 -8.34
N SER A 8 21.97 -22.15 -7.93
CA SER A 8 21.45 -22.95 -6.81
C SER A 8 21.64 -22.31 -5.44
N SER A 9 22.52 -21.32 -5.31
CA SER A 9 22.75 -20.56 -4.08
C SER A 9 21.82 -19.35 -3.88
N ILE A 10 20.93 -19.08 -4.85
CA ILE A 10 20.01 -17.93 -4.80
C ILE A 10 18.62 -18.43 -4.42
N ASP A 11 18.11 -17.92 -3.31
CA ASP A 11 16.74 -18.18 -2.87
C ASP A 11 15.77 -17.22 -3.59
N PHE A 12 15.29 -17.65 -4.77
CA PHE A 12 14.38 -16.84 -5.58
C PHE A 12 13.01 -16.61 -4.93
N GLU A 13 12.55 -17.51 -4.05
CA GLU A 13 11.29 -17.33 -3.33
C GLU A 13 11.39 -16.16 -2.35
N LYS A 14 12.51 -16.09 -1.60
CA LYS A 14 12.79 -14.98 -0.69
C LYS A 14 12.86 -13.63 -1.40
N LEU A 15 13.34 -13.60 -2.64
CA LEU A 15 13.43 -12.36 -3.43
C LEU A 15 12.05 -11.82 -3.82
N GLY A 16 11.05 -12.69 -3.99
CA GLY A 16 9.73 -12.27 -4.46
C GLY A 16 9.78 -11.51 -5.78
N SER A 17 8.83 -10.60 -6.01
CA SER A 17 8.71 -9.88 -7.29
C SER A 17 9.76 -8.79 -7.51
N ASP A 18 10.27 -8.21 -6.42
CA ASP A 18 11.09 -6.99 -6.45
C ASP A 18 12.52 -7.18 -5.95
N GLY A 19 12.80 -8.28 -5.26
CA GLY A 19 14.11 -8.58 -4.73
C GLY A 19 15.08 -9.04 -5.81
N PHE A 20 16.37 -8.81 -5.55
CA PHE A 20 17.45 -9.19 -6.45
C PHE A 20 18.77 -9.44 -5.74
N VAL A 21 19.66 -10.12 -6.44
CA VAL A 21 21.08 -10.29 -6.09
C VAL A 21 21.98 -9.72 -7.18
N ILE A 22 23.14 -9.21 -6.76
CA ILE A 22 24.25 -8.86 -7.65
C ILE A 22 25.48 -9.55 -7.10
N ARG A 23 26.11 -10.40 -7.90
CA ARG A 23 27.28 -11.19 -7.50
C ARG A 23 28.36 -11.22 -8.58
N THR A 24 29.62 -11.17 -8.18
CA THR A 24 30.73 -11.55 -9.05
C THR A 24 31.17 -12.97 -8.77
N ALA A 25 31.36 -13.76 -9.82
CA ALA A 25 31.73 -15.15 -9.76
C ALA A 25 32.88 -15.44 -10.74
N GLY A 26 34.11 -15.26 -10.26
CA GLY A 26 35.29 -15.27 -11.11
C GLY A 26 35.22 -14.16 -12.15
N SER A 27 35.22 -14.50 -13.44
CA SER A 27 35.15 -13.53 -14.55
C SER A 27 33.72 -13.16 -14.96
N ARG A 28 32.69 -13.49 -14.16
CA ARG A 28 31.29 -13.26 -14.48
C ARG A 28 30.64 -12.31 -13.48
N LEU A 29 29.80 -11.41 -13.97
CA LEU A 29 28.85 -10.64 -13.19
C LEU A 29 27.48 -11.30 -13.35
N VAL A 30 26.80 -11.55 -12.24
CA VAL A 30 25.45 -12.10 -12.20
C VAL A 30 24.52 -11.09 -11.54
N ILE A 31 23.44 -10.77 -12.23
CA ILE A 31 22.34 -9.96 -11.72
C ILE A 31 21.08 -10.81 -11.90
N ALA A 32 20.41 -11.14 -10.81
CA ALA A 32 19.24 -12.01 -10.85
C ALA A 32 18.18 -11.50 -9.88
N GLY A 33 16.94 -11.37 -10.35
CA GLY A 33 15.80 -11.06 -9.49
C GLY A 33 14.82 -12.22 -9.41
N GLY A 34 13.95 -12.21 -8.40
CA GLY A 34 12.89 -13.21 -8.26
C GLY A 34 11.82 -13.13 -9.36
N ALA A 35 11.69 -11.98 -10.01
CA ALA A 35 10.88 -11.79 -11.21
C ALA A 35 11.49 -10.72 -12.15
N LEU A 36 10.75 -10.37 -13.21
CA LEU A 36 11.16 -9.36 -14.19
C LEU A 36 11.52 -8.02 -13.51
N ARG A 37 10.65 -7.52 -12.61
CA ARG A 37 10.85 -6.24 -11.93
C ARG A 37 12.07 -6.25 -11.00
N GLY A 38 12.24 -7.30 -10.21
CA GLY A 38 13.44 -7.51 -9.39
C GLY A 38 14.72 -7.51 -10.23
N THR A 39 14.72 -8.20 -11.38
CA THR A 39 15.90 -8.23 -12.27
C THR A 39 16.25 -6.84 -12.79
N LEU A 40 15.23 -6.07 -13.21
CA LEU A 40 15.43 -4.67 -13.62
C LEU A 40 15.97 -3.80 -12.48
N TYR A 41 15.45 -3.96 -11.26
CA TYR A 41 15.95 -3.24 -10.10
C TYR A 41 17.40 -3.60 -9.77
N GLY A 42 17.80 -4.86 -9.98
CA GLY A 42 19.20 -5.27 -9.90
C GLY A 42 20.08 -4.57 -10.92
N VAL A 43 19.62 -4.48 -12.17
CA VAL A 43 20.34 -3.74 -13.23
C VAL A 43 20.47 -2.26 -12.87
N TYR A 44 19.39 -1.60 -12.45
CA TYR A 44 19.43 -0.18 -12.09
C TYR A 44 20.32 0.09 -10.87
N THR A 45 20.32 -0.79 -9.88
CA THR A 45 21.23 -0.72 -8.73
C THR A 45 22.68 -0.88 -9.16
N PHE A 46 22.97 -1.83 -10.06
CA PHE A 46 24.31 -2.00 -10.60
C PHE A 46 24.79 -0.72 -11.31
N LEU A 47 23.95 -0.16 -12.19
CA LEU A 47 24.24 1.08 -12.90
C LEU A 47 24.44 2.26 -11.94
N GLU A 48 23.63 2.36 -10.90
CA GLU A 48 23.70 3.45 -9.92
C GLU A 48 24.94 3.35 -9.04
N ASP A 49 25.11 2.23 -8.33
CA ASP A 49 26.09 2.10 -7.26
C ASP A 49 27.50 1.84 -7.79
N TYR A 50 27.64 1.11 -8.91
CA TYR A 50 28.95 0.70 -9.44
C TYR A 50 29.41 1.52 -10.64
N LEU A 51 28.47 1.99 -11.48
CA LEU A 51 28.81 2.77 -12.68
C LEU A 51 28.56 4.28 -12.51
N GLY A 52 27.86 4.70 -11.46
CA GLY A 52 27.62 6.11 -11.15
C GLY A 52 26.50 6.76 -11.96
N CYS A 53 25.60 5.98 -12.55
CA CYS A 53 24.41 6.49 -13.21
C CYS A 53 23.46 7.15 -12.18
N ARG A 54 22.80 8.24 -12.54
CA ARG A 54 21.77 8.90 -11.71
C ARG A 54 20.61 9.36 -12.58
N TRP A 55 19.38 9.24 -12.07
CA TRP A 55 18.15 9.68 -12.75
C TRP A 55 17.38 10.65 -11.86
N PHE A 56 17.66 11.95 -12.02
CA PHE A 56 17.10 13.00 -11.16
C PHE A 56 15.65 13.35 -11.50
N SER A 57 15.28 13.24 -12.78
CA SER A 57 13.91 13.40 -13.26
C SER A 57 13.72 12.59 -14.55
N SER A 58 12.50 12.59 -15.10
CA SER A 58 12.23 11.97 -16.41
C SER A 58 13.05 12.57 -17.56
N LYS A 59 13.59 13.78 -17.38
CA LYS A 59 14.36 14.51 -18.40
C LYS A 59 15.84 14.69 -18.06
N VAL A 60 16.23 14.52 -16.80
CA VAL A 60 17.58 14.82 -16.33
C VAL A 60 18.21 13.58 -15.73
N SER A 61 19.27 13.11 -16.38
CA SER A 61 20.09 12.01 -15.91
C SER A 61 21.58 12.34 -16.04
N ARG A 62 22.40 11.65 -15.25
CA ARG A 62 23.86 11.65 -15.38
C ARG A 62 24.30 10.24 -15.68
N ILE A 63 24.83 10.02 -16.88
CA ILE A 63 25.34 8.72 -17.33
C ILE A 63 26.84 8.87 -17.62
N PRO A 64 27.74 8.42 -16.73
CA PRO A 64 29.18 8.50 -16.96
C PRO A 64 29.62 7.66 -18.16
N LYS A 65 30.47 8.23 -19.02
CA LYS A 65 31.11 7.49 -20.12
C LYS A 65 32.44 6.93 -19.63
N ARG A 66 32.67 5.63 -19.80
CA ARG A 66 33.92 4.96 -19.44
C ARG A 66 34.33 4.02 -20.56
N SER A 67 35.61 4.03 -20.95
CA SER A 67 36.17 3.10 -21.93
C SER A 67 36.45 1.71 -21.34
N ARG A 68 36.62 1.65 -20.01
CA ARG A 68 36.84 0.42 -19.27
C ARG A 68 36.06 0.45 -17.95
N ILE A 69 35.34 -0.64 -17.68
CA ILE A 69 34.70 -0.89 -16.38
C ILE A 69 35.54 -1.94 -15.66
N SER A 70 35.99 -1.62 -14.45
CA SER A 70 36.65 -2.57 -13.55
C SER A 70 35.75 -2.76 -12.34
N LEU A 71 35.43 -4.01 -12.03
CA LEU A 71 34.60 -4.39 -10.90
C LEU A 71 35.49 -5.14 -9.90
N GLY A 72 35.32 -4.84 -8.61
CA GLY A 72 35.84 -5.68 -7.54
C GLY A 72 34.89 -6.84 -7.25
N ASP A 73 35.08 -7.49 -6.11
CA ASP A 73 34.14 -8.49 -5.63
C ASP A 73 32.82 -7.83 -5.20
N ILE A 74 31.72 -8.38 -5.68
CA ILE A 74 30.35 -7.96 -5.37
C ILE A 74 29.60 -9.17 -4.84
N ASP A 75 28.95 -9.00 -3.70
CA ASP A 75 27.96 -9.95 -3.17
C ASP A 75 26.92 -9.18 -2.37
N ILE A 76 25.83 -8.81 -3.04
CA ILE A 76 24.71 -8.11 -2.41
C ILE A 76 23.38 -8.78 -2.75
N GLU A 77 22.48 -8.73 -1.77
CA GLU A 77 21.09 -9.12 -1.89
C GLU A 77 20.23 -7.98 -1.37
N GLN A 78 19.20 -7.60 -2.12
CA GLN A 78 18.22 -6.61 -1.69
C GLN A 78 16.81 -7.19 -1.83
N VAL A 79 16.07 -7.16 -0.73
CA VAL A 79 14.63 -7.43 -0.70
C VAL A 79 13.96 -6.19 -0.11
N PRO A 80 13.03 -5.53 -0.83
CA PRO A 80 12.43 -4.31 -0.32
C PRO A 80 11.57 -4.57 0.91
N VAL A 81 11.69 -3.69 1.90
CA VAL A 81 10.88 -3.76 3.13
C VAL A 81 9.43 -3.34 2.87
N LEU A 82 9.23 -2.40 1.95
CA LEU A 82 7.91 -1.88 1.59
C LEU A 82 7.48 -2.49 0.26
N GLU A 83 6.35 -3.20 0.24
CA GLU A 83 5.79 -3.79 -0.98
C GLU A 83 5.31 -2.71 -1.98
N TYR A 84 4.62 -1.68 -1.48
CA TYR A 84 4.16 -0.53 -2.25
C TYR A 84 5.09 0.67 -2.06
N ARG A 85 5.63 1.23 -3.16
CA ARG A 85 6.54 2.38 -3.14
C ARG A 85 6.14 3.39 -4.22
N GLU A 86 5.67 4.54 -3.77
CA GLU A 86 5.23 5.61 -4.65
C GLU A 86 5.47 6.99 -4.06
N PRO A 87 6.39 7.76 -4.61
CA PRO A 87 6.44 9.19 -4.34
C PRO A 87 5.39 9.89 -5.22
N PHE A 88 4.47 10.63 -4.60
CA PHE A 88 3.37 11.28 -5.31
C PHE A 88 3.76 12.67 -5.81
N PHE A 89 4.42 12.73 -6.97
CA PHE A 89 4.73 13.98 -7.69
C PHE A 89 4.90 13.71 -9.19
N PHE A 90 4.71 14.72 -10.03
CA PHE A 90 4.56 14.53 -11.48
C PHE A 90 5.70 13.79 -12.18
N CYS A 91 6.97 14.00 -11.79
CA CYS A 91 8.07 13.26 -12.44
C CYS A 91 8.07 11.77 -12.09
N ALA A 92 7.45 11.38 -10.97
CA ALA A 92 7.34 9.98 -10.57
C ALA A 92 6.27 9.19 -11.32
N PHE A 93 5.43 9.88 -12.10
CA PHE A 93 4.42 9.22 -12.93
C PHE A 93 5.04 8.63 -14.20
N ASP A 94 6.17 9.18 -14.66
CA ASP A 94 6.93 8.60 -15.77
C ASP A 94 7.41 7.18 -15.41
N GLY A 95 6.90 6.17 -16.13
CA GLY A 95 7.15 4.75 -15.82
C GLY A 95 8.63 4.36 -15.88
N ASP A 96 9.36 4.95 -16.83
CA ASP A 96 10.79 4.73 -17.02
C ASP A 96 11.60 5.25 -15.82
N TRP A 97 11.33 6.48 -15.38
CA TRP A 97 11.90 7.07 -14.19
C TRP A 97 11.53 6.29 -12.94
N ALA A 98 10.26 5.88 -12.82
CA ALA A 98 9.76 5.11 -11.68
C ALA A 98 10.49 3.77 -11.56
N ALA A 99 10.64 3.03 -12.66
CA ALA A 99 11.35 1.76 -12.69
C ALA A 99 12.83 1.92 -12.30
N ARG A 100 13.51 2.97 -12.81
CA ARG A 100 14.90 3.30 -12.46
C ARG A 100 15.08 3.61 -10.97
N ASN A 101 14.07 4.21 -10.35
CA ASN A 101 14.07 4.60 -8.93
C ASN A 101 13.28 3.62 -8.04
N LYS A 102 13.07 2.38 -8.50
CA LYS A 102 12.41 1.29 -7.75
C LYS A 102 11.00 1.62 -7.22
N SER A 103 10.31 2.55 -7.86
CA SER A 103 8.90 2.87 -7.59
C SER A 103 7.99 1.90 -8.34
N ASN A 104 6.92 1.45 -7.69
CA ASN A 104 6.02 0.41 -8.19
C ASN A 104 4.55 0.62 -7.80
N GLY A 105 4.16 1.83 -7.40
CA GLY A 105 2.81 2.12 -6.96
C GLY A 105 1.79 2.29 -8.08
N ASN A 106 0.63 2.84 -7.72
CA ASN A 106 -0.54 2.97 -8.55
C ASN A 106 -0.42 3.96 -9.71
N PHE A 107 0.12 5.15 -9.46
CA PHE A 107 0.20 6.27 -10.39
C PHE A 107 1.35 6.22 -11.41
N PRO A 108 2.53 5.65 -11.10
CA PRO A 108 3.53 5.38 -12.12
C PRO A 108 2.95 4.64 -13.32
N GLU A 109 3.24 5.14 -14.53
CA GLU A 109 2.84 4.59 -15.82
C GLU A 109 3.72 3.38 -16.18
N LEU A 110 3.78 2.40 -15.29
CA LEU A 110 4.59 1.19 -15.45
C LEU A 110 3.90 0.20 -16.40
N GLU A 111 4.51 0.03 -17.57
CA GLU A 111 4.15 -1.01 -18.55
C GLU A 111 4.62 -2.43 -18.15
N THR A 112 4.13 -3.46 -18.85
CA THR A 112 4.54 -4.87 -18.69
C THR A 112 6.05 -5.08 -18.77
N ARG A 113 6.76 -4.31 -19.62
CA ARG A 113 8.23 -4.36 -19.73
C ARG A 113 8.95 -3.98 -18.44
N HIS A 114 8.29 -3.28 -17.52
CA HIS A 114 8.83 -2.93 -16.19
C HIS A 114 8.57 -4.00 -15.13
N GLY A 115 7.82 -5.07 -15.47
CA GLY A 115 7.41 -6.11 -14.53
C GLY A 115 6.18 -5.73 -13.68
N GLY A 116 5.34 -4.82 -14.17
CA GLY A 116 4.05 -4.45 -13.57
C GLY A 116 4.16 -3.54 -12.35
N LYS A 117 3.04 -3.34 -11.64
CA LYS A 117 2.93 -2.46 -10.46
C LYS A 117 1.97 -3.03 -9.41
N THR A 118 1.92 -2.38 -8.25
CA THR A 118 0.95 -2.63 -7.19
C THR A 118 -0.19 -1.62 -7.33
N GLU A 119 -1.40 -2.10 -7.63
CA GLU A 119 -2.51 -1.25 -8.08
C GLU A 119 -3.56 -1.01 -7.00
N TYR A 120 -4.00 0.25 -6.94
CA TYR A 120 -5.31 0.65 -6.45
C TYR A 120 -6.20 0.76 -7.68
N THR A 121 -7.05 -0.22 -7.94
CA THR A 121 -7.95 -0.17 -9.09
C THR A 121 -8.92 1.00 -8.88
N SER A 122 -9.08 1.85 -9.91
CA SER A 122 -9.89 3.10 -10.13
C SER A 122 -10.36 3.98 -8.95
N LEU A 123 -10.60 3.42 -7.77
CA LEU A 123 -11.01 4.05 -6.53
C LEU A 123 -9.81 4.26 -5.60
N PHE A 124 -9.21 5.45 -5.70
CA PHE A 124 -8.13 5.90 -4.84
C PHE A 124 -8.63 7.00 -3.89
N VAL A 125 -8.76 6.66 -2.61
CA VAL A 125 -9.23 7.51 -1.49
C VAL A 125 -10.63 8.13 -1.68
N HIS A 126 -11.24 8.58 -0.59
CA HIS A 126 -12.56 9.26 -0.60
C HIS A 126 -13.66 8.45 -1.30
N THR A 127 -13.72 7.16 -1.00
CA THR A 127 -14.52 6.18 -1.74
C THR A 127 -15.91 5.91 -1.19
N PHE A 128 -16.27 6.49 -0.04
CA PHE A 128 -17.60 6.29 0.55
C PHE A 128 -18.74 6.68 -0.41
N ASP A 129 -18.67 7.86 -1.03
CA ASP A 129 -19.69 8.29 -2.00
C ASP A 129 -19.67 7.50 -3.31
N HIS A 130 -18.54 6.85 -3.65
CA HIS A 130 -18.48 5.96 -4.81
C HIS A 130 -19.23 4.65 -4.56
N PHE A 131 -19.13 4.07 -3.36
CA PHE A 131 -19.80 2.81 -3.03
C PHE A 131 -21.26 2.99 -2.64
N ILE A 132 -21.56 4.05 -1.89
CA ILE A 132 -22.91 4.36 -1.41
C ILE A 132 -23.18 5.85 -1.73
N PRO A 133 -23.58 6.16 -2.97
CA PRO A 133 -23.76 7.54 -3.41
C PRO A 133 -24.90 8.22 -2.67
N VAL A 134 -24.65 9.44 -2.18
CA VAL A 134 -25.68 10.27 -1.50
C VAL A 134 -26.91 10.45 -2.38
N LYS A 135 -26.68 10.74 -3.67
CA LYS A 135 -27.72 11.01 -4.66
C LYS A 135 -28.69 9.84 -4.86
N GLU A 136 -28.25 8.61 -4.62
CA GLU A 136 -29.07 7.40 -4.84
C GLU A 136 -29.83 7.00 -3.57
N HIS A 137 -29.30 7.30 -2.39
CA HIS A 137 -29.79 6.71 -1.15
C HIS A 137 -30.38 7.71 -0.16
N PHE A 138 -30.02 9.00 -0.17
CA PHE A 138 -30.36 9.91 0.93
C PHE A 138 -31.86 10.13 1.11
N ASP A 139 -32.63 10.26 0.03
CA ASP A 139 -34.07 10.56 0.12
C ASP A 139 -34.87 9.40 0.72
N ALA A 140 -34.43 8.16 0.50
CA ALA A 140 -35.07 6.96 1.02
C ALA A 140 -34.47 6.49 2.36
N HIS A 141 -33.16 6.72 2.55
CA HIS A 141 -32.36 6.19 3.66
C HIS A 141 -31.44 7.28 4.24
N PRO A 142 -31.98 8.38 4.80
CA PRO A 142 -31.16 9.42 5.41
C PRO A 142 -30.31 8.91 6.59
N GLU A 143 -30.72 7.82 7.24
CA GLU A 143 -30.01 7.13 8.32
C GLU A 143 -28.67 6.48 7.89
N TYR A 144 -28.43 6.33 6.59
CA TYR A 144 -27.14 5.85 6.06
C TYR A 144 -26.05 6.91 6.18
N PHE A 145 -26.45 8.18 6.31
CA PHE A 145 -25.56 9.33 6.25
C PHE A 145 -25.40 9.99 7.60
N SER A 146 -24.49 10.96 7.67
CA SER A 146 -24.08 11.56 8.94
C SER A 146 -25.20 12.35 9.58
N GLU A 147 -25.35 12.16 10.89
CA GLU A 147 -26.09 13.07 11.75
C GLU A 147 -25.14 14.16 12.26
N VAL A 148 -25.48 15.43 12.08
CA VAL A 148 -24.71 16.56 12.60
C VAL A 148 -25.67 17.53 13.26
N GLY A 149 -25.43 17.86 14.53
CA GLY A 149 -26.34 18.74 15.26
C GLY A 149 -27.75 18.18 15.46
N GLY A 150 -27.94 16.86 15.36
CA GLY A 150 -29.24 16.19 15.48
C GLY A 150 -29.99 16.03 14.16
N GLU A 151 -29.46 16.51 13.04
CA GLU A 151 -30.08 16.39 11.72
C GLU A 151 -29.24 15.53 10.78
N ARG A 152 -29.90 14.72 9.93
CA ARG A 152 -29.22 13.97 8.87
C ARG A 152 -28.96 14.89 7.69
N ILE A 153 -27.71 14.93 7.24
CA ILE A 153 -27.28 15.83 6.17
C ILE A 153 -26.88 15.06 4.91
N SER A 154 -27.25 15.59 3.74
CA SER A 154 -26.87 15.07 2.43
C SER A 154 -25.63 15.78 1.88
N GLU A 155 -25.51 17.09 2.11
CA GLU A 155 -24.36 17.87 1.65
C GLU A 155 -23.13 17.62 2.51
N LYS A 156 -21.99 17.38 1.87
CA LYS A 156 -20.69 17.19 2.54
C LYS A 156 -20.76 16.18 3.69
N THR A 157 -21.53 15.12 3.49
CA THR A 157 -21.82 14.11 4.50
C THR A 157 -20.80 12.98 4.46
N GLN A 158 -20.77 12.21 5.54
CA GLN A 158 -20.07 10.92 5.64
C GLN A 158 -21.10 9.81 5.85
N LEU A 159 -20.67 8.56 5.73
CA LEU A 159 -21.52 7.41 6.06
C LEU A 159 -21.64 7.22 7.58
N CYS A 160 -22.77 6.72 8.03
CA CYS A 160 -23.01 6.29 9.40
C CYS A 160 -22.40 4.90 9.62
N LEU A 161 -21.17 4.86 10.15
CA LEU A 161 -20.35 3.64 10.23
C LEU A 161 -20.80 2.61 11.28
N THR A 162 -21.79 2.95 12.10
CA THR A 162 -22.42 2.01 13.04
C THR A 162 -23.78 1.51 12.56
N ASN A 163 -24.24 1.90 11.37
CA ASN A 163 -25.47 1.40 10.80
C ASN A 163 -25.21 0.02 10.14
N PRO A 164 -25.88 -1.07 10.58
CA PRO A 164 -25.66 -2.40 10.03
C PRO A 164 -26.01 -2.51 8.54
N GLU A 165 -27.02 -1.79 8.06
CA GLU A 165 -27.41 -1.82 6.64
C GLU A 165 -26.36 -1.15 5.74
N VAL A 166 -25.71 -0.10 6.25
CA VAL A 166 -24.56 0.54 5.56
C VAL A 166 -23.38 -0.43 5.47
N LEU A 167 -23.12 -1.20 6.53
CA LEU A 167 -22.06 -2.21 6.52
C LEU A 167 -22.35 -3.32 5.50
N GLU A 168 -23.56 -3.86 5.52
CA GLU A 168 -23.99 -4.91 4.58
C GLU A 168 -23.90 -4.43 3.12
N LEU A 169 -24.40 -3.22 2.85
CA LEU A 169 -24.33 -2.62 1.52
C LEU A 169 -22.87 -2.40 1.09
N MET A 170 -22.01 -1.89 1.98
CA MET A 170 -20.59 -1.69 1.67
C MET A 170 -19.90 -3.01 1.35
N ILE A 171 -20.12 -4.07 2.15
CA ILE A 171 -19.53 -5.39 1.90
C ILE A 171 -19.98 -5.91 0.53
N LYS A 172 -21.27 -5.80 0.20
CA LYS A 172 -21.80 -6.21 -1.09
C LYS A 172 -21.10 -5.49 -2.24
N ARG A 173 -21.04 -4.14 -2.19
CA ARG A 173 -20.44 -3.32 -3.24
C ARG A 173 -18.93 -3.56 -3.39
N VAL A 174 -18.23 -3.78 -2.27
CA VAL A 174 -16.81 -4.13 -2.27
C VAL A 174 -16.58 -5.49 -2.94
N LYS A 175 -17.38 -6.51 -2.62
CA LYS A 175 -17.28 -7.82 -3.29
C LYS A 175 -17.60 -7.75 -4.77
N GLU A 176 -18.65 -7.02 -5.16
CA GLU A 176 -18.98 -6.77 -6.56
C GLU A 176 -17.81 -6.12 -7.31
N TYR A 177 -17.16 -5.12 -6.70
CA TYR A 177 -16.01 -4.44 -7.27
C TYR A 177 -14.80 -5.37 -7.43
N LEU A 178 -14.45 -6.13 -6.38
CA LEU A 178 -13.34 -7.09 -6.44
C LEU A 178 -13.59 -8.23 -7.43
N GLY A 179 -14.85 -8.65 -7.61
CA GLY A 179 -15.24 -9.62 -8.64
C GLY A 179 -15.06 -9.11 -10.07
N GLN A 180 -15.24 -7.80 -10.29
CA GLN A 180 -15.01 -7.15 -11.59
C GLN A 180 -13.54 -6.82 -11.84
N HIS A 181 -12.75 -6.70 -10.78
CA HIS A 181 -11.34 -6.26 -10.80
C HIS A 181 -10.44 -7.22 -10.01
N PRO A 182 -10.24 -8.48 -10.46
CA PRO A 182 -9.48 -9.49 -9.73
C PRO A 182 -7.98 -9.17 -9.56
N GLU A 183 -7.46 -8.22 -10.33
CA GLU A 183 -6.10 -7.68 -10.23
C GLU A 183 -5.88 -6.79 -9.00
N THR A 184 -6.96 -6.29 -8.39
CA THR A 184 -6.92 -5.36 -7.25
C THR A 184 -6.19 -5.99 -6.07
N ARG A 185 -5.08 -5.37 -5.65
CA ARG A 185 -4.35 -5.76 -4.43
C ARG A 185 -4.73 -4.90 -3.24
N ILE A 186 -5.07 -3.63 -3.48
CA ILE A 186 -5.48 -2.71 -2.44
C ILE A 186 -6.74 -1.97 -2.91
N LEU A 187 -7.79 -2.03 -2.10
CA LEU A 187 -9.04 -1.31 -2.33
C LEU A 187 -9.26 -0.29 -1.22
N SER A 188 -9.45 0.98 -1.58
CA SER A 188 -9.69 2.02 -0.58
C SER A 188 -11.16 2.01 -0.13
N VAL A 189 -11.40 1.90 1.17
CA VAL A 189 -12.68 2.13 1.83
C VAL A 189 -12.47 3.24 2.84
N SER A 190 -12.69 4.48 2.41
CA SER A 190 -12.28 5.67 3.16
C SER A 190 -13.27 6.82 3.10
N GLN A 191 -13.28 7.58 4.19
CA GLN A 191 -14.10 8.79 4.36
C GLN A 191 -13.95 9.76 3.20
N ASN A 192 -15.05 10.43 2.85
CA ASN A 192 -15.07 11.54 1.89
C ASN A 192 -14.23 12.74 2.41
N ASP A 193 -13.90 13.69 1.53
CA ASP A 193 -13.09 14.87 1.90
C ASP A 193 -13.91 15.97 2.61
N TRP A 194 -14.62 15.60 3.69
CA TRP A 194 -15.53 16.48 4.42
C TRP A 194 -15.34 16.39 5.94
N TYR A 195 -15.57 17.49 6.66
CA TYR A 195 -15.33 17.63 8.11
C TYR A 195 -16.51 17.25 9.01
N ASN A 196 -17.48 16.49 8.48
CA ASN A 196 -18.74 16.18 9.16
C ASN A 196 -18.79 14.68 9.56
N PRO A 197 -18.11 14.23 10.62
CA PRO A 197 -18.30 12.87 11.12
C PRO A 197 -19.74 12.68 11.60
N CYS A 198 -20.26 11.46 11.50
CA CYS A 198 -21.57 11.13 12.04
C CYS A 198 -21.57 11.23 13.58
N GLN A 199 -22.47 12.04 14.14
CA GLN A 199 -22.58 12.32 15.57
C GLN A 199 -23.77 11.59 16.24
N CYS A 200 -24.39 10.64 15.54
CA CYS A 200 -25.51 9.87 16.08
C CYS A 200 -25.11 9.12 17.36
N ALA A 201 -26.10 8.72 18.17
CA ALA A 201 -25.85 8.10 19.48
C ALA A 201 -24.88 6.89 19.42
N ASN A 202 -25.00 6.05 18.38
CA ASN A 202 -24.16 4.86 18.23
C ASN A 202 -22.71 5.19 17.84
N CYS A 203 -22.50 6.05 16.82
CA CYS A 203 -21.16 6.49 16.45
C CYS A 203 -20.48 7.22 17.61
N ARG A 204 -21.21 8.09 18.30
CA ARG A 204 -20.72 8.83 19.45
C ARG A 204 -20.28 7.90 20.58
N ALA A 205 -21.08 6.89 20.92
CA ALA A 205 -20.72 5.93 21.96
C ALA A 205 -19.41 5.19 21.63
N VAL A 206 -19.21 4.81 20.37
CA VAL A 206 -17.96 4.18 19.91
C VAL A 206 -16.78 5.14 20.00
N ASP A 207 -16.95 6.36 19.47
CA ASP A 207 -15.86 7.34 19.39
C ASP A 207 -15.46 7.89 20.77
N GLU A 208 -16.41 8.01 21.71
CA GLU A 208 -16.13 8.32 23.12
C GLU A 208 -15.36 7.19 23.81
N TYR A 209 -15.80 5.94 23.61
CA TYR A 209 -15.10 4.76 24.17
C TYR A 209 -13.67 4.63 23.65
N GLU A 210 -13.47 4.88 22.35
CA GLU A 210 -12.15 4.84 21.70
C GLU A 210 -11.36 6.14 21.88
N GLU A 211 -11.96 7.17 22.49
CA GLU A 211 -11.47 8.54 22.60
C GLU A 211 -11.05 9.15 21.26
N SER A 212 -11.65 8.73 20.15
CA SER A 212 -11.29 9.14 18.79
C SER A 212 -12.36 8.77 17.76
N TYR A 213 -12.63 9.67 16.80
CA TYR A 213 -13.47 9.40 15.63
C TYR A 213 -12.94 8.30 14.69
N SER A 214 -11.66 7.95 14.80
CA SER A 214 -11.13 6.79 14.08
C SER A 214 -11.62 5.45 14.66
N GLY A 215 -12.23 5.46 15.85
CA GLY A 215 -12.79 4.27 16.48
C GLY A 215 -13.87 3.63 15.62
N SER A 216 -14.88 4.42 15.25
CA SER A 216 -15.94 3.99 14.33
C SER A 216 -15.37 3.56 12.96
N LEU A 217 -14.42 4.33 12.40
CA LEU A 217 -13.79 4.01 11.12
C LEU A 217 -13.07 2.65 11.14
N ILE A 218 -12.17 2.43 12.10
CA ILE A 218 -11.37 1.20 12.15
C ILE A 218 -12.26 -0.02 12.42
N ARG A 219 -13.28 0.09 13.27
CA ARG A 219 -14.23 -1.00 13.51
C ARG A 219 -15.03 -1.34 12.25
N PHE A 220 -15.44 -0.35 11.49
CA PHE A 220 -16.16 -0.55 10.23
C PHE A 220 -15.29 -1.25 9.17
N VAL A 221 -14.11 -0.70 8.87
CA VAL A 221 -13.23 -1.29 7.84
C VAL A 221 -12.69 -2.67 8.24
N ASN A 222 -12.52 -2.94 9.53
CA ASN A 222 -12.17 -4.28 10.01
C ASN A 222 -13.25 -5.32 9.64
N GLN A 223 -14.53 -4.97 9.80
CA GLN A 223 -15.63 -5.87 9.44
C GLN A 223 -15.72 -6.07 7.93
N VAL A 224 -15.50 -5.01 7.14
CA VAL A 224 -15.41 -5.13 5.67
C VAL A 224 -14.26 -6.04 5.27
N ALA A 225 -13.08 -5.84 5.85
CA ALA A 225 -11.88 -6.62 5.56
C ALA A 225 -12.01 -8.09 5.97
N GLU A 226 -12.69 -8.37 7.09
CA GLU A 226 -13.02 -9.74 7.51
C GLU A 226 -13.97 -10.43 6.53
N ALA A 227 -15.01 -9.71 6.08
CA ALA A 227 -16.04 -10.28 5.21
C ALA A 227 -15.54 -10.65 3.81
N ILE A 228 -14.44 -10.06 3.34
CA ILE A 228 -13.83 -10.38 2.03
C ILE A 228 -12.67 -11.36 2.11
N GLU A 229 -12.10 -11.60 3.30
CA GLU A 229 -10.81 -12.28 3.47
C GLU A 229 -10.80 -13.70 2.88
N SER A 230 -11.87 -14.47 3.06
CA SER A 230 -11.96 -15.85 2.57
C SER A 230 -12.08 -15.95 1.05
N GLU A 231 -12.71 -14.95 0.41
CA GLU A 231 -12.96 -14.95 -1.04
C GLU A 231 -11.85 -14.23 -1.81
N TYR A 232 -11.24 -13.21 -1.20
CA TYR A 232 -10.21 -12.36 -1.78
C TYR A 232 -9.00 -12.22 -0.83
N PRO A 233 -8.28 -13.32 -0.52
CA PRO A 233 -7.19 -13.32 0.47
C PRO A 233 -6.00 -12.44 0.07
N GLU A 234 -5.93 -12.07 -1.20
CA GLU A 234 -4.87 -11.25 -1.76
C GLU A 234 -5.18 -9.76 -1.80
N ALA A 235 -6.39 -9.37 -1.41
CA ALA A 235 -6.85 -8.00 -1.38
C ALA A 235 -6.77 -7.43 0.05
N ALA A 236 -6.30 -6.20 0.13
CA ALA A 236 -6.25 -5.41 1.35
C ALA A 236 -7.24 -4.26 1.31
N ILE A 237 -7.79 -3.89 2.47
CA ILE A 237 -8.57 -2.67 2.62
C ILE A 237 -7.67 -1.53 3.07
N ASP A 238 -7.58 -0.47 2.26
CA ASP A 238 -6.95 0.79 2.62
C ASP A 238 -7.98 1.75 3.23
N THR A 239 -7.58 2.48 4.27
CA THR A 239 -8.37 3.58 4.81
C THR A 239 -7.47 4.73 5.26
N LEU A 240 -8.08 5.87 5.62
CA LEU A 240 -7.37 7.10 5.89
C LEU A 240 -7.31 7.44 7.40
N ALA A 241 -6.12 7.80 7.88
CA ALA A 241 -5.97 8.63 9.08
C ALA A 241 -5.87 10.10 8.63
N TYR A 242 -7.03 10.73 8.46
CA TYR A 242 -7.19 12.01 7.76
C TYR A 242 -8.20 12.92 8.46
N GLN A 243 -7.92 14.24 8.49
CA GLN A 243 -8.74 15.22 9.20
C GLN A 243 -9.10 14.77 10.63
N TYR A 244 -10.38 14.50 10.90
CA TYR A 244 -10.92 14.14 12.21
C TYR A 244 -10.56 12.71 12.67
N THR A 245 -10.12 11.82 11.76
CA THR A 245 -9.68 10.44 12.10
C THR A 245 -8.17 10.31 12.29
N ARG A 246 -7.44 11.43 12.41
CA ARG A 246 -5.97 11.43 12.58
C ARG A 246 -5.50 10.87 13.93
N LYS A 247 -6.28 11.05 14.99
CA LYS A 247 -5.96 10.47 16.31
C LYS A 247 -6.21 8.96 16.20
N PRO A 248 -5.27 8.08 16.60
CA PRO A 248 -5.54 6.64 16.62
C PRO A 248 -6.57 6.30 17.72
N PRO A 249 -7.36 5.23 17.55
CA PRO A 249 -8.30 4.81 18.58
C PRO A 249 -7.57 4.12 19.74
N LYS A 250 -8.16 4.20 20.94
CA LYS A 250 -7.54 3.70 22.17
C LYS A 250 -7.36 2.19 22.19
N TYR A 251 -8.41 1.43 21.85
CA TYR A 251 -8.49 -0.01 22.04
C TYR A 251 -8.49 -0.80 20.73
N VAL A 252 -9.35 -0.45 19.78
CA VAL A 252 -9.43 -1.21 18.52
C VAL A 252 -8.11 -1.10 17.74
N ARG A 253 -7.73 -2.18 17.07
CA ARG A 253 -6.55 -2.25 16.20
C ARG A 253 -6.98 -2.66 14.79
N PRO A 254 -6.34 -2.12 13.73
CA PRO A 254 -6.57 -2.58 12.37
C PRO A 254 -6.28 -4.08 12.25
N ARG A 255 -7.07 -4.81 11.45
CA ARG A 255 -6.78 -6.19 11.07
C ARG A 255 -5.48 -6.26 10.24
N HIS A 256 -4.94 -7.47 10.11
CA HIS A 256 -3.71 -7.72 9.35
C HIS A 256 -3.85 -7.39 7.85
N ASN A 257 -5.08 -7.38 7.32
CA ASN A 257 -5.40 -7.00 5.95
C ASN A 257 -5.99 -5.58 5.82
N VAL A 258 -5.78 -4.71 6.83
CA VAL A 258 -6.17 -3.29 6.80
C VAL A 258 -4.94 -2.39 6.80
N ILE A 259 -4.85 -1.51 5.80
CA ILE A 259 -3.78 -0.52 5.62
C ILE A 259 -4.30 0.85 6.07
N VAL A 260 -3.66 1.45 7.07
CA VAL A 260 -4.00 2.82 7.49
C VAL A 260 -3.04 3.82 6.85
N ARG A 261 -3.53 4.54 5.85
CA ARG A 261 -2.78 5.59 5.16
C ARG A 261 -2.87 6.90 5.94
N ARG A 262 -1.75 7.30 6.53
CA ARG A 262 -1.64 8.56 7.28
C ARG A 262 -1.20 9.70 6.36
N ARG A 263 -1.98 10.77 6.31
CA ARG A 263 -1.51 12.05 5.74
C ARG A 263 -0.51 12.70 6.68
N ASN A 264 0.68 13.03 6.18
CA ASN A 264 1.65 13.82 6.93
C ASN A 264 1.10 15.24 7.15
N PRO A 265 0.94 15.72 8.40
CA PRO A 265 0.40 17.06 8.65
C PRO A 265 1.36 18.20 8.32
N ARG A 266 2.67 17.91 8.16
CA ARG A 266 3.63 18.87 7.64
C ARG A 266 3.74 18.60 6.14
N GLY A 267 3.29 19.55 5.31
CA GLY A 267 3.46 19.47 3.87
C GLY A 267 4.93 19.23 3.55
N SER A 268 5.29 17.98 3.25
CA SER A 268 6.67 17.61 3.03
C SER A 268 6.99 17.79 1.55
N THR A 269 7.68 18.89 1.26
CA THR A 269 8.73 18.89 0.25
C THR A 269 9.71 17.76 0.59
N GLY A 270 9.57 16.62 -0.09
CA GLY A 270 10.64 15.63 -0.33
C GLY A 270 11.29 14.88 0.85
N ARG A 271 10.94 15.11 2.12
CA ARG A 271 11.50 14.33 3.25
C ARG A 271 10.55 13.23 3.71
N ALA A 272 10.85 12.00 3.30
CA ALA A 272 10.36 10.80 3.97
C ALA A 272 10.82 10.85 5.44
N THR A 273 9.88 11.04 6.36
CA THR A 273 10.13 10.93 7.79
C THR A 273 9.60 9.59 8.25
N CYS A 274 10.48 8.60 8.35
CA CYS A 274 10.24 7.43 9.19
C CYS A 274 10.27 7.91 10.65
N ALA A 275 9.11 8.25 11.20
CA ALA A 275 8.94 8.31 12.64
C ALA A 275 8.71 6.86 13.13
N PRO A 276 9.43 6.39 14.15
CA PRO A 276 9.25 5.06 14.68
C PRO A 276 7.90 5.03 15.41
N LEU A 277 6.87 4.50 14.75
CA LEU A 277 5.73 3.93 15.46
C LEU A 277 6.19 2.57 15.97
N SER A 278 6.16 2.43 17.29
CA SER A 278 6.42 1.21 18.03
C SER A 278 5.81 -0.01 17.33
N GLY A 279 6.69 -0.91 16.86
CA GLY A 279 6.43 -2.34 16.76
C GLY A 279 5.20 -2.79 15.97
N SER A 280 5.16 -2.50 14.66
CA SER A 280 4.57 -3.38 13.62
C SER A 280 4.66 -2.66 12.29
N CYS A 281 5.71 -2.95 11.50
CA CYS A 281 5.72 -2.58 10.10
C CYS A 281 4.58 -3.37 9.42
N CYS A 282 3.72 -2.72 8.64
CA CYS A 282 2.66 -3.36 7.87
C CYS A 282 3.29 -4.35 6.89
N ARG A 283 3.50 -5.58 7.36
CA ARG A 283 3.85 -6.75 6.56
C ARG A 283 2.51 -7.42 6.28
N PHE A 284 2.11 -7.51 5.02
CA PHE A 284 1.14 -8.54 4.64
C PHE A 284 1.87 -9.87 4.83
N PRO A 285 1.41 -10.76 5.74
CA PRO A 285 2.08 -12.02 5.96
C PRO A 285 1.69 -12.98 4.83
N ARG A 286 2.28 -12.79 3.64
CA ARG A 286 2.48 -13.92 2.74
C ARG A 286 3.72 -14.65 3.19
N LEU A 287 3.50 -15.61 4.09
CA LEU A 287 4.27 -16.84 4.30
C LEU A 287 3.89 -17.34 5.70
N CYS A 288 3.03 -18.37 5.71
CA CYS A 288 2.93 -19.27 6.84
C CYS A 288 4.34 -19.70 7.27
N TRP A 289 4.78 -19.26 8.45
CA TRP A 289 5.84 -19.93 9.17
C TRP A 289 5.26 -20.44 10.48
N ARG A 290 5.12 -21.76 10.55
CA ARG A 290 4.83 -22.50 11.78
C ARG A 290 5.85 -22.07 12.85
N PRO A 291 5.45 -21.93 14.13
CA PRO A 291 6.40 -21.72 15.20
C PRO A 291 7.31 -22.94 15.33
N LEU A 292 8.62 -22.75 15.16
CA LEU A 292 9.60 -23.71 15.65
C LEU A 292 9.65 -23.60 17.18
N PRO A 293 9.62 -24.73 17.91
CA PRO A 293 9.66 -24.70 19.38
C PRO A 293 11.00 -24.17 19.87
N CYS A 294 10.93 -23.34 20.91
CA CYS A 294 12.07 -22.91 21.69
C CYS A 294 12.70 -24.14 22.36
N SER A 295 13.87 -24.57 21.92
CA SER A 295 14.69 -25.52 22.68
C SER A 295 15.44 -24.74 23.76
N THR A 296 15.04 -24.95 25.00
CA THR A 296 15.86 -24.65 26.18
C THR A 296 16.95 -25.70 26.28
N GLU A 297 18.19 -25.28 26.04
CA GLU A 297 19.42 -25.62 26.78
C GLU A 297 20.59 -24.78 26.27
#